data_AF-A0A7J4V3G3-F1
#
_entry.id   AF-A0A7J4V3G3-F1
#
_cell.length_a   1.000
_cell.length_b   1.000
_cell.length_c   1.000
_cell.angle_alpha   90.00
_cell.angle_beta   90.00
_cell.angle_gamma   90.00
#
_symmetry.space_group_name_H-M   'P 1'
#
loop_
_entity.id
_entity.type
_entity.pdbx_description
1 polymer ?
#
loop_
_entity_poly.entity_id
_entity_poly.type
_entity_poly.pdbx_seq_one_letter_code
_entity_poly.pdbx_strand_id
1 'polypeptide(L)'
;MDDVRRGMGWLPDYPDIRDYTFESKDILKREDIQALVAPTGLGKADEATLPSSVDLRRWCPPVEDQGGIGSCTANAGVGMVEYYEKRAFGKHLDASRLFLYKVTRNLAELQGDSGAYIRSTMGALVLFGI
;
A
#
# COMPACT_ATOMS: atom_id res chain seq x y z
N MET A 1 13.18 11.60 27.02
CA MET A 1 12.43 11.26 25.80
C MET A 1 12.79 12.33 24.81
N ASP A 2 13.64 11.99 23.84
CA ASP A 2 14.10 12.96 22.84
C ASP A 2 12.92 13.44 22.01
N ASP A 3 12.87 14.75 21.75
CA ASP A 3 11.84 15.40 20.93
C ASP A 3 12.02 14.98 19.47
N VAL A 4 11.41 13.85 19.09
CA VAL A 4 11.46 13.34 17.73
C VAL A 4 10.61 14.26 16.85
N ARG A 5 11.27 15.07 16.01
CA ARG A 5 10.61 15.87 14.98
C ARG A 5 9.90 14.93 14.00
N ARG A 6 8.59 14.79 14.15
CA ARG A 6 7.74 14.00 13.26
C ARG A 6 7.56 14.73 11.93
N GLY A 7 7.66 13.99 10.83
CA GLY A 7 7.61 14.53 9.47
C GLY A 7 6.79 13.65 8.53
N MET A 8 6.30 14.26 7.45
CA MET A 8 5.74 13.53 6.31
C MET A 8 6.82 13.38 5.24
N GLY A 9 6.67 12.42 4.34
CA GLY A 9 7.60 12.22 3.23
C GLY A 9 6.89 11.90 1.91
N TRP A 10 5.65 12.31 1.73
CA TRP A 10 4.96 12.12 0.47
C TRP A 10 5.46 13.12 -0.57
N LEU A 11 5.79 12.63 -1.77
CA LEU A 11 6.07 13.44 -2.95
C LEU A 11 4.95 13.26 -3.99
N PRO A 12 4.49 14.33 -4.67
CA PRO A 12 3.43 14.22 -5.68
C PRO A 12 3.82 13.34 -6.86
N ASP A 13 2.99 12.35 -7.20
CA ASP A 13 3.23 11.49 -8.36
C ASP A 13 3.07 12.27 -9.67
N TYR A 14 3.96 11.99 -10.64
CA TYR A 14 3.74 12.38 -12.03
C TYR A 14 2.69 11.46 -12.68
N PRO A 15 1.95 11.91 -13.71
CA PRO A 15 1.05 11.03 -14.45
C PRO A 15 1.82 10.00 -15.29
N ASP A 16 1.24 8.83 -15.54
CA ASP A 16 1.70 7.87 -16.56
C ASP A 16 0.51 7.28 -17.32
N ILE A 17 0.61 7.19 -18.64
CA ILE A 17 -0.44 6.64 -19.50
C ILE A 17 -0.70 5.15 -19.26
N ARG A 18 0.19 4.46 -18.54
CA ARG A 18 0.10 3.04 -18.20
C ARG A 18 -0.62 2.80 -16.87
N ASP A 19 -0.97 3.85 -16.13
CA ASP A 19 -1.64 3.72 -14.83
C ASP A 19 -3.02 3.06 -15.00
N TYR A 20 -3.33 2.06 -14.18
CA TYR A 20 -4.65 1.43 -14.17
C TYR A 20 -5.71 2.38 -13.67
N THR A 21 -6.88 2.35 -14.31
CA THR A 21 -8.03 3.20 -13.97
C THR A 21 -9.20 2.34 -13.49
N PHE A 22 -10.32 2.98 -13.15
CA PHE A 22 -11.59 2.27 -12.88
C PHE A 22 -12.10 1.45 -14.07
N GLU A 23 -11.61 1.68 -15.28
CA GLU A 23 -11.95 0.89 -16.47
C GLU A 23 -11.12 -0.40 -16.54
N SER A 24 -9.99 -0.46 -15.84
CA SER A 24 -9.10 -1.63 -15.80
C SER A 24 -9.62 -2.77 -14.90
N LYS A 25 -10.91 -2.81 -14.55
CA LYS A 25 -11.49 -3.81 -13.63
C LYS A 25 -11.28 -5.27 -14.07
N ASP A 26 -11.08 -5.51 -15.36
CA ASP A 26 -10.78 -6.84 -15.89
C ASP A 26 -9.48 -7.43 -15.34
N ILE A 27 -8.55 -6.63 -14.79
CA ILE A 27 -7.35 -7.16 -14.11
C ILE A 27 -7.73 -8.06 -12.93
N LEU A 28 -8.88 -7.82 -12.28
CA LEU A 28 -9.39 -8.63 -11.17
C LEU A 28 -9.79 -10.06 -11.60
N LYS A 29 -9.86 -10.31 -12.91
CA LYS A 29 -10.16 -11.63 -13.48
C LYS A 29 -8.91 -12.50 -13.68
N ARG A 30 -7.71 -11.93 -13.60
CA ARG A 30 -6.47 -12.69 -13.82
C ARG A 30 -6.31 -13.82 -12.81
N GLU A 31 -5.97 -15.00 -13.30
CA GLU A 31 -5.86 -16.23 -12.50
C GLU A 31 -4.82 -16.11 -11.38
N ASP A 32 -3.72 -15.42 -11.63
CA ASP A 32 -2.58 -15.28 -10.71
C ASP A 32 -2.90 -14.45 -9.45
N ILE A 33 -3.99 -13.68 -9.46
CA ILE A 33 -4.43 -12.89 -8.29
C ILE A 33 -5.76 -13.36 -7.70
N GLN A 34 -6.40 -14.40 -8.28
CA GLN A 34 -7.72 -14.85 -7.82
C GLN A 34 -7.73 -15.32 -6.36
N ALA A 35 -6.63 -15.93 -5.91
CA ALA A 35 -6.49 -16.35 -4.52
C ALA A 35 -6.60 -15.17 -3.53
N LEU A 36 -6.19 -13.96 -3.95
CA LEU A 36 -6.33 -12.73 -3.18
C LEU A 36 -7.72 -12.10 -3.38
N VAL A 37 -8.20 -12.02 -4.62
CA VAL A 37 -9.44 -11.30 -4.97
C VAL A 37 -10.68 -12.00 -4.44
N ALA A 38 -10.82 -13.32 -4.64
CA ALA A 38 -12.01 -14.08 -4.29
C ALA A 38 -12.45 -13.95 -2.81
N PRO A 39 -11.57 -14.11 -1.80
CA PRO A 39 -11.96 -13.98 -0.40
C PRO A 39 -12.26 -12.54 0.05
N THR A 40 -11.75 -11.53 -0.67
CA THR A 40 -11.97 -10.12 -0.31
C THR A 40 -13.36 -9.60 -0.70
N GLY A 41 -14.03 -10.25 -1.65
CA GLY A 41 -15.31 -9.82 -2.19
C GLY A 41 -15.23 -8.66 -3.20
N LEU A 42 -14.02 -8.24 -3.60
CA LEU A 42 -13.83 -7.12 -4.56
C LEU A 42 -14.49 -7.35 -5.92
N GLY A 43 -14.61 -8.61 -6.37
CA GLY A 43 -15.26 -8.95 -7.65
C GLY A 43 -16.80 -8.98 -7.61
N LYS A 44 -17.43 -8.68 -6.47
CA LYS A 44 -18.90 -8.79 -6.27
C LYS A 44 -19.57 -7.44 -5.95
N ALA A 45 -18.84 -6.34 -6.01
CA ALA A 45 -19.39 -5.03 -5.68
C ALA A 45 -20.39 -4.59 -6.77
N ASP A 46 -21.65 -4.41 -6.39
CA ASP A 46 -22.65 -3.77 -7.23
C ASP A 46 -22.49 -2.24 -7.12
N GLU A 47 -22.17 -1.59 -8.24
CA GLU A 47 -21.94 -0.15 -8.32
C GLU A 47 -23.22 0.66 -8.07
N ALA A 48 -24.40 0.03 -8.14
CA ALA A 48 -25.68 0.71 -8.05
C ALA A 48 -26.08 1.11 -6.62
N THR A 49 -25.47 0.55 -5.56
CA THR A 49 -25.87 0.89 -4.17
C THR A 49 -24.70 0.82 -3.19
N LEU A 50 -24.24 1.99 -2.74
CA LEU A 50 -23.28 2.09 -1.66
C LEU A 50 -23.99 2.02 -0.29
N PRO A 51 -23.45 1.28 0.69
CA PRO A 51 -23.97 1.31 2.05
C PRO A 51 -23.75 2.70 2.67
N SER A 52 -24.61 3.10 3.61
CA SER A 52 -24.48 4.37 4.33
C SER A 52 -23.25 4.44 5.25
N SER A 53 -22.66 3.30 5.60
CA SER A 53 -21.46 3.19 6.42
C SER A 53 -20.71 1.88 6.15
N VAL A 54 -19.37 1.91 6.25
CA VAL A 54 -18.50 0.74 6.12
C VAL A 54 -17.42 0.81 7.19
N ASP A 55 -17.19 -0.31 7.89
CA ASP A 55 -16.07 -0.47 8.81
C ASP A 55 -15.13 -1.58 8.32
N LEU A 56 -13.90 -1.20 7.96
CA LEU A 56 -12.86 -2.11 7.48
C LEU A 56 -11.82 -2.44 8.56
N ARG A 57 -11.91 -1.87 9.78
CA ARG A 57 -10.86 -1.92 10.80
C ARG A 57 -10.49 -3.33 11.24
N ARG A 58 -11.43 -4.28 11.15
CA ARG A 58 -11.17 -5.69 11.51
C ARG A 58 -10.00 -6.32 10.73
N TRP A 59 -9.71 -5.81 9.53
CA TRP A 59 -8.61 -6.28 8.69
C TRP A 59 -7.40 -5.35 8.70
N CYS A 60 -7.48 -4.17 9.31
CA CYS A 60 -6.32 -3.31 9.43
C CYS A 60 -5.27 -3.95 10.37
N PRO A 61 -3.97 -3.75 10.07
CA PRO A 61 -2.92 -4.04 11.04
C PRO A 61 -2.96 -3.04 12.21
N PRO A 62 -2.19 -3.27 13.28
CA PRO A 62 -1.93 -2.26 14.29
C PRO A 62 -1.45 -0.93 13.67
N VAL A 63 -1.68 0.18 14.37
CA VAL A 63 -1.17 1.49 13.95
C VAL A 63 0.31 1.58 14.25
N GLU A 64 1.07 2.02 13.26
CA GLU A 64 2.53 2.06 13.28
C GLU A 64 3.05 3.46 13.59
N ASP A 65 4.18 3.55 14.27
CA ASP A 65 4.90 4.81 14.47
C ASP A 65 6.09 4.89 13.50
N GLN A 66 5.94 5.69 12.44
CA GLN A 66 7.01 5.94 11.47
C GLN A 66 8.22 6.69 12.07
N GLY A 67 8.08 7.24 13.28
CA GLY A 67 9.11 8.01 13.95
C GLY A 67 9.41 9.34 13.26
N GLY A 68 10.68 9.72 13.26
CA GLY A 68 11.16 11.00 12.73
C GLY A 68 11.55 11.01 11.25
N ILE A 69 11.27 9.94 10.51
CA ILE A 69 11.67 9.81 9.10
C ILE A 69 10.47 9.95 8.14
N GLY A 70 10.73 10.40 6.92
CA GLY A 70 9.75 10.58 5.84
C GLY A 70 9.24 9.29 5.20
N SER A 71 8.98 8.24 5.97
CA SER A 71 8.63 6.90 5.45
C SER A 71 7.13 6.65 5.28
N CYS A 72 6.29 7.69 5.27
CA CYS A 72 4.84 7.55 5.28
C CYS A 72 4.27 6.74 4.10
N THR A 73 4.85 6.83 2.89
CA THR A 73 4.40 6.03 1.75
C THR A 73 4.67 4.55 1.95
N ALA A 74 5.82 4.20 2.53
CA ALA A 74 6.17 2.81 2.84
C ALA A 74 5.30 2.25 3.98
N ASN A 75 4.95 3.08 4.97
CA ASN A 75 3.99 2.71 6.01
C ASN A 75 2.61 2.41 5.42
N ALA A 76 2.13 3.26 4.51
CA ALA A 76 0.86 3.04 3.81
C ALA A 76 0.92 1.79 2.89
N GLY A 77 2.01 1.61 2.15
CA GLY A 77 2.22 0.45 1.28
C GLY A 77 2.27 -0.88 2.03
N VAL A 78 3.05 -0.95 3.11
CA VAL A 78 3.06 -2.12 4.00
C VAL A 78 1.69 -2.35 4.63
N GLY A 79 1.06 -1.30 5.19
CA GLY A 79 -0.25 -1.43 5.81
C GLY A 79 -1.33 -1.97 4.85
N MET A 80 -1.25 -1.61 3.56
CA MET A 80 -2.10 -2.17 2.51
C MET A 80 -1.84 -3.67 2.28
N VAL A 81 -0.58 -4.09 2.21
CA VAL A 81 -0.22 -5.51 2.03
C VAL A 81 -0.69 -6.34 3.22
N GLU A 82 -0.39 -5.90 4.45
CA GLU A 82 -0.81 -6.57 5.67
C GLU A 82 -2.34 -6.64 5.80
N TYR A 83 -3.04 -5.58 5.38
CA TYR A 83 -4.50 -5.56 5.33
C TYR A 83 -5.05 -6.67 4.42
N TYR A 84 -4.50 -6.82 3.22
CA TYR A 84 -4.98 -7.82 2.27
C TYR A 84 -4.54 -9.24 2.62
N GLU A 85 -3.37 -9.44 3.23
CA GLU A 85 -2.97 -10.73 3.83
C GLU A 85 -3.97 -11.17 4.90
N LYS A 86 -4.34 -10.25 5.80
CA LYS A 86 -5.33 -10.52 6.84
C LYS A 86 -6.73 -10.74 6.27
N ARG A 87 -7.13 -9.95 5.27
CA ARG A 87 -8.47 -10.04 4.67
C ARG A 87 -8.66 -11.28 3.81
N ALA A 88 -7.66 -11.68 3.05
CA ALA A 88 -7.74 -12.82 2.15
C ALA A 88 -7.44 -14.15 2.86
N PHE A 89 -6.47 -14.15 3.79
CA PHE A 89 -5.92 -15.40 4.34
C PHE A 89 -6.00 -15.50 5.86
N GLY A 90 -6.44 -14.45 6.55
CA GLY A 90 -6.52 -14.43 8.01
C GLY A 90 -5.15 -14.45 8.71
N LYS A 91 -4.07 -14.16 7.97
CA LYS A 91 -2.70 -14.15 8.48
C LYS A 91 -2.28 -12.73 8.83
N HIS A 92 -1.50 -12.59 9.90
CA HIS A 92 -0.78 -11.36 10.18
C HIS A 92 0.64 -11.49 9.64
N LEU A 93 0.97 -10.61 8.70
CA LEU A 93 2.32 -10.34 8.25
C LEU A 93 2.78 -9.07 8.96
N ASP A 94 4.01 -9.06 9.46
CA ASP A 94 4.68 -7.85 9.95
C ASP A 94 5.83 -7.54 9.00
N ALA A 95 5.56 -6.65 8.03
CA ALA A 95 6.45 -6.42 6.91
C ALA A 95 7.43 -5.27 7.17
N SER A 96 8.62 -5.35 6.54
CA SER A 96 9.65 -4.35 6.77
C SER A 96 9.37 -3.03 6.02
N ARG A 97 8.80 -2.07 6.75
CA ARG A 97 8.56 -0.68 6.28
C ARG A 97 9.86 0.01 5.85
N LEU A 98 10.96 -0.26 6.57
CA LEU A 98 12.28 0.31 6.24
C LEU A 98 12.90 -0.32 5.01
N PHE A 99 12.69 -1.63 4.79
CA PHE A 99 13.07 -2.27 3.54
C PHE A 99 12.35 -1.60 2.38
N LEU A 100 11.01 -1.54 2.43
CA LEU A 100 10.21 -0.93 1.38
C LEU A 100 10.62 0.53 1.14
N TYR A 101 10.83 1.31 2.20
CA TYR A 101 11.27 2.70 2.08
C TYR A 101 12.65 2.84 1.44
N LYS A 102 13.58 1.93 1.75
CA LYS A 102 14.93 1.91 1.16
C LYS A 102 14.89 1.56 -0.32
N VAL A 103 14.21 0.47 -0.70
CA VAL A 103 14.14 0.05 -2.10
C VAL A 103 13.34 1.02 -2.96
N THR A 104 12.32 1.68 -2.39
CA THR A 104 11.57 2.74 -3.08
C THR A 104 12.45 3.93 -3.44
N ARG A 105 13.25 4.43 -2.49
CA ARG A 105 14.17 5.55 -2.75
C ARG A 105 15.26 5.16 -3.73
N ASN A 106 15.79 3.94 -3.64
CA ASN A 106 16.75 3.43 -4.62
C ASN A 106 16.13 3.40 -6.03
N LEU A 107 14.90 2.89 -6.18
CA LEU A 107 14.19 2.82 -7.46
C LEU A 107 13.91 4.22 -8.05
N ALA A 108 13.61 5.20 -7.21
CA ALA A 108 13.34 6.57 -7.60
C ALA A 108 14.61 7.46 -7.67
N GLU A 109 15.80 6.87 -7.49
CA GLU A 109 17.10 7.58 -7.43
C GLU A 109 17.14 8.72 -6.40
N LEU A 110 16.37 8.59 -5.33
CA LEU A 110 16.30 9.55 -4.23
C LEU A 110 17.36 9.25 -3.16
N GLN A 111 17.90 10.31 -2.55
CA GLN A 111 18.97 10.22 -1.56
C GLN A 111 18.54 10.81 -0.21
N GLY A 112 19.08 10.26 0.89
CA GLY A 112 18.76 10.71 2.24
C GLY A 112 17.28 10.47 2.61
N ASP A 113 16.82 11.12 3.67
CA ASP A 113 15.41 11.08 4.10
C ASP A 113 14.55 12.05 3.27
N SER A 114 14.41 11.74 1.98
CA SER A 114 13.76 12.59 0.97
C SER A 114 12.24 12.46 0.92
N GLY A 115 11.68 11.51 1.67
CA GLY A 115 10.38 10.97 1.31
C GLY A 115 10.40 10.09 0.05
N ALA A 116 9.22 9.82 -0.50
CA ALA A 116 9.05 9.05 -1.72
C ALA A 116 7.68 9.34 -2.40
N TYR A 117 7.62 9.00 -3.68
CA TYR A 117 6.42 8.93 -4.49
C TYR A 117 5.60 7.67 -4.14
N ILE A 118 4.26 7.76 -4.12
CA ILE A 118 3.43 6.58 -3.89
C ILE A 118 3.60 5.61 -5.06
N ARG A 119 3.67 6.12 -6.30
CA ARG A 119 3.87 5.26 -7.47
C ARG A 119 5.16 4.47 -7.42
N SER A 120 6.26 5.07 -6.95
CA SER A 120 7.54 4.36 -6.82
C SER A 120 7.47 3.34 -5.69
N THR A 121 6.69 3.63 -4.63
CA THR A 121 6.43 2.66 -3.56
C THR A 121 5.66 1.45 -4.08
N MET A 122 4.61 1.66 -4.89
CA MET A 122 3.85 0.59 -5.54
C MET A 122 4.73 -0.20 -6.54
N GLY A 123 5.56 0.49 -7.32
CA GLY A 123 6.53 -0.15 -8.21
C GLY A 123 7.54 -1.01 -7.46
N ALA A 124 8.05 -0.52 -6.32
CA ALA A 124 8.96 -1.28 -5.47
C ALA A 124 8.31 -2.52 -4.86
N LEU A 125 7.03 -2.45 -4.44
CA LEU A 125 6.26 -3.62 -4.01
C LEU A 125 6.20 -4.70 -5.11
N VAL A 126 5.91 -4.29 -6.35
CA VAL A 126 5.83 -5.23 -7.48
C VAL A 126 7.18 -5.83 -7.84
N LEU A 127 8.26 -5.03 -7.82
CA LEU A 127 9.59 -5.46 -8.25
C LEU A 127 10.38 -6.23 -7.18
N PHE A 128 10.23 -5.85 -5.91
CA PHE A 128 11.10 -6.33 -4.82
C PHE A 128 10.34 -7.01 -3.69
N GLY A 129 9.01 -6.87 -3.63
CA GLY A 129 8.23 -7.36 -2.51
C GLY A 129 8.48 -6.57 -1.22
N ILE A 130 8.40 -7.27 -0.10
CA ILE A 130 8.52 -6.76 1.28
C ILE A 130 9.26 -7.73 2.19
#